data_AF-A0A0C2Z941-F1
#
_entry.id   AF-A0A0C2Z941-F1
#
_cell.length_a   1.000
_cell.length_b   1.000
_cell.length_c   1.000
_cell.angle_alpha   90.00
_cell.angle_beta   90.00
_cell.angle_gamma   90.00
#
_symmetry.space_group_name_H-M   'P 1'
#
loop_
_entity.id
_entity.type
_entity.pdbx_description
1 polymer ?
#
loop_
_entity_poly.entity_id
_entity_poly.type
_entity_poly.pdbx_seq_one_letter_code
_entity_poly.pdbx_strand_id
1 'polypeptide(L)'
;MAVSSSLAKPPTDLKTVADEEIKEWHFHIYFHQGNTEEHEAAVRLRDAVLRLRRDGAFVAVPLFRVNTAPIGPHPVGSYEIWAPSETFSSVFSYLCLHRGNLSILVHPLTREERKDHEIRNAWIGPSYPLDLSTLSVKSKDIPLQYPSLKLGYSAAPQLSLEMRLKLGANVESILASDKEAAKAPPRA
;
A
#
# COMPACT_ATOMS: atom_id res chain seq x y z
N MET A 1 -32.42 3.03 3.05
CA MET A 1 -32.48 3.10 1.56
C MET A 1 -31.60 1.99 1.02
N ALA A 2 -32.16 1.09 0.20
CA ALA A 2 -31.45 -0.06 -0.34
C ALA A 2 -30.40 0.41 -1.35
N VAL A 3 -29.12 0.15 -1.09
CA VAL A 3 -28.08 0.27 -2.11
C VAL A 3 -28.24 -0.94 -3.02
N SER A 4 -28.88 -0.72 -4.17
CA SER A 4 -28.80 -1.65 -5.30
C SER A 4 -27.36 -1.64 -5.80
N SER A 5 -26.48 -2.44 -5.18
CA SER A 5 -25.22 -2.77 -5.78
C SER A 5 -25.49 -3.89 -6.79
N SER A 6 -25.73 -3.53 -8.05
CA SER A 6 -25.31 -4.48 -9.08
C SER A 6 -23.83 -4.75 -8.79
N LEU A 7 -23.46 -6.01 -8.57
CA LEU A 7 -22.07 -6.39 -8.40
C LEU A 7 -21.35 -5.96 -9.68
N ALA A 8 -20.67 -4.82 -9.62
CA ALA A 8 -19.93 -4.32 -10.75
C ALA A 8 -18.89 -5.39 -11.11
N LYS A 9 -18.92 -5.84 -12.37
CA LYS A 9 -17.92 -6.79 -12.86
C LYS A 9 -16.55 -6.14 -12.74
N PRO A 10 -15.54 -6.83 -12.22
CA PRO A 10 -14.18 -6.31 -12.21
C PRO A 10 -13.74 -5.92 -13.63
N PRO A 11 -13.04 -4.79 -13.80
CA PRO A 11 -12.49 -4.43 -15.10
C PRO A 11 -11.46 -5.48 -15.54
N THR A 12 -11.50 -5.86 -16.82
CA THR A 12 -10.56 -6.81 -17.43
C THR A 12 -9.80 -6.21 -18.62
N ASP A 13 -10.10 -4.96 -18.98
CA ASP A 13 -9.33 -4.24 -19.99
C ASP A 13 -7.93 -3.93 -19.45
N LEU A 14 -6.91 -4.48 -20.13
CA LEU A 14 -5.52 -4.42 -19.68
C LEU A 14 -5.01 -2.98 -19.54
N LYS A 15 -5.40 -2.09 -20.46
CA LYS A 15 -4.95 -0.70 -20.43
C LYS A 15 -5.55 0.01 -19.22
N THR A 16 -6.86 -0.11 -19.02
CA THR A 16 -7.56 0.45 -17.86
C THR A 16 -6.91 0.00 -16.55
N VAL A 17 -6.74 -1.31 -16.36
CA VAL A 17 -6.17 -1.86 -15.12
C VAL A 17 -4.71 -1.41 -14.92
N ALA A 18 -3.91 -1.35 -15.98
CA ALA A 18 -2.52 -0.90 -15.88
C ALA A 18 -2.40 0.59 -15.56
N ASP A 19 -3.29 1.43 -16.10
CA ASP A 19 -3.32 2.87 -15.86
C ASP A 19 -3.83 3.21 -14.45
N GLU A 20 -4.72 2.39 -13.90
CA GLU A 20 -5.32 2.56 -12.56
C GLU A 20 -4.46 1.97 -11.42
N GLU A 21 -3.32 1.35 -11.74
CA GLU A 21 -2.42 0.74 -10.75
C GLU A 21 -1.98 1.77 -9.69
N ILE A 22 -2.13 1.41 -8.42
CA ILE A 22 -1.70 2.25 -7.29
C ILE A 22 -0.18 2.38 -7.29
N LYS A 23 0.32 3.62 -7.17
CA LYS A 23 1.75 3.91 -7.27
C LYS A 23 2.42 4.25 -5.94
N GLU A 24 1.66 4.61 -4.92
CA GLU A 24 2.19 5.00 -3.62
C GLU A 24 1.33 4.43 -2.49
N TRP A 25 1.99 4.10 -1.38
CA TRP A 25 1.39 3.44 -0.23
C TRP A 25 1.88 4.04 1.08
N HIS A 26 1.03 4.02 2.09
CA HIS A 26 1.40 4.32 3.48
C HIS A 26 1.34 3.06 4.34
N PHE A 27 2.28 2.99 5.26
CA PHE A 27 2.31 2.06 6.38
C PHE A 27 2.28 2.87 7.66
N HIS A 28 1.24 2.72 8.48
CA HIS A 28 1.19 3.37 9.80
C HIS A 28 1.47 2.35 10.88
N ILE A 29 2.58 2.52 11.58
CA ILE A 29 3.05 1.62 12.63
C ILE A 29 2.42 2.07 13.93
N TYR A 30 1.62 1.22 14.55
CA TYR A 30 0.85 1.56 15.74
C TYR A 30 1.46 0.98 17.00
N PHE A 31 1.33 1.74 18.08
CA PHE A 31 1.68 1.34 19.45
C PHE A 31 0.69 1.97 20.43
N HIS A 32 0.40 1.28 21.53
CA HIS A 32 -0.49 1.77 22.57
C HIS A 32 0.14 2.96 23.32
N GLN A 33 -0.69 3.96 23.60
CA GLN A 33 -0.27 5.13 24.39
C GLN A 33 0.14 4.68 25.79
N GLY A 34 1.26 5.21 26.29
CA GLY A 34 1.81 4.86 27.61
C GLY A 34 2.49 3.49 27.68
N ASN A 35 2.41 2.65 26.63
CA ASN A 35 3.19 1.42 26.56
C ASN A 35 4.62 1.75 26.07
N THR A 36 5.54 1.84 27.02
CA THR A 36 6.95 2.19 26.73
C THR A 36 7.63 1.12 25.86
N GLU A 37 7.34 -0.16 26.09
CA GLU A 37 7.95 -1.26 25.34
C GLU A 37 7.56 -1.22 23.85
N GLU A 38 6.26 -1.05 23.56
CA GLU A 38 5.78 -0.93 22.19
C GLU A 38 6.29 0.35 21.50
N HIS A 39 6.31 1.47 22.22
CA HIS A 39 6.85 2.71 21.67
C HIS A 39 8.33 2.57 21.29
N GLU A 40 9.15 1.99 22.16
CA GLU A 40 10.55 1.71 21.83
C GLU A 40 10.70 0.70 20.70
N ALA A 41 9.87 -0.34 20.65
CA ALA A 41 9.87 -1.28 19.53
C ALA A 41 9.54 -0.59 18.20
N ALA A 42 8.58 0.33 18.22
CA ALA A 42 8.17 1.12 17.06
C ALA A 42 9.32 2.02 16.57
N VAL A 43 10.04 2.67 17.49
CA VAL A 43 11.23 3.49 17.18
C VAL A 43 12.38 2.63 16.65
N ARG A 44 12.66 1.47 17.27
CA ARG A 44 13.69 0.54 16.78
C ARG A 44 13.39 0.05 15.36
N LEU A 45 12.13 -0.26 15.07
CA LEU A 45 11.69 -0.66 13.73
C LEU A 45 11.88 0.48 12.73
N ARG A 46 11.51 1.72 13.09
CA ARG A 46 11.72 2.91 12.28
C ARG A 46 13.19 3.12 11.92
N ASP A 47 14.07 3.00 12.92
CA ASP A 47 15.51 3.17 12.72
C ASP A 47 16.09 2.06 11.83
N ALA A 48 15.57 0.83 11.94
CA ALA A 48 15.96 -0.26 11.06
C ALA A 48 15.56 0.02 9.60
N VAL A 49 14.33 0.50 9.37
CA VAL A 49 13.87 0.94 8.04
C VAL A 49 14.76 2.04 7.49
N LEU A 50 15.14 3.03 8.31
CA LEU A 50 16.03 4.13 7.90
C LEU A 50 17.43 3.63 7.51
N ARG A 51 18.00 2.68 8.27
CA ARG A 51 19.29 2.05 7.95
C ARG A 51 19.19 1.26 6.64
N LEU A 52 18.15 0.45 6.47
CA LEU A 52 17.93 -0.34 5.26
C LEU A 52 17.68 0.52 4.02
N ARG A 53 16.96 1.64 4.16
CA ARG A 53 16.86 2.65 3.09
C ARG A 53 18.23 3.21 2.72
N ARG A 54 19.01 3.63 3.71
CA ARG A 54 20.37 4.18 3.49
C ARG A 54 21.24 3.16 2.75
N ASP A 55 21.13 1.89 3.11
CA ASP A 55 21.95 0.81 2.58
C ASP A 55 21.39 0.19 1.28
N GLY A 56 20.29 0.73 0.74
CA GLY A 56 19.76 0.38 -0.58
C GLY A 56 18.87 -0.85 -0.63
N ALA A 57 18.37 -1.35 0.51
CA ALA A 57 17.49 -2.53 0.52
C ALA A 57 16.12 -2.25 -0.13
N PHE A 58 15.59 -1.03 0.05
CA PHE A 58 14.34 -0.56 -0.54
C PHE A 58 14.21 0.96 -0.37
N VAL A 59 13.23 1.57 -1.05
CA VAL A 59 12.83 2.95 -0.79
C VAL A 59 11.62 2.94 0.15
N ALA A 60 11.81 3.52 1.33
CA ALA A 60 10.78 3.70 2.34
C ALA A 60 11.09 4.97 3.13
N VAL A 61 10.15 5.89 3.28
CA VAL A 61 10.38 7.18 3.92
C VAL A 61 9.49 7.31 5.16
N PRO A 62 10.00 6.95 6.35
CA PRO A 62 9.33 7.24 7.60
C PRO A 62 9.20 8.75 7.81
N LEU A 63 8.04 9.19 8.27
CA LEU A 63 7.82 10.57 8.67
C LEU A 63 8.76 10.92 9.85
N PHE A 64 9.20 12.19 9.91
CA PHE A 64 10.09 12.64 10.99
C PHE A 64 9.42 12.53 12.37
N ARG A 65 8.16 12.95 12.45
CA ARG A 65 7.37 12.96 13.68
C ARG A 65 6.87 11.56 14.03
N VAL A 66 7.02 11.19 15.30
CA VAL A 66 6.31 10.08 15.93
C VAL A 66 5.18 10.67 16.77
N ASN A 67 3.95 10.29 16.48
CA ASN A 67 2.78 10.74 17.23
C ASN A 67 2.62 9.85 18.46
N THR A 68 2.75 10.39 19.66
CA THR A 68 2.58 9.63 20.92
C THR A 68 1.13 9.63 21.42
N ALA A 69 0.20 10.19 20.64
CA ALA A 69 -1.22 10.31 20.91
C ALA A 69 -2.01 10.16 19.60
N PRO A 70 -3.35 9.95 19.65
CA PRO A 70 -4.20 9.88 18.46
C PRO A 70 -4.12 11.17 17.65
N ILE A 71 -3.98 11.05 16.32
CA ILE A 71 -3.92 12.18 15.39
C ILE A 71 -4.65 11.79 14.11
N GLY A 72 -5.57 12.63 13.64
CA GLY A 72 -6.37 12.35 12.43
C GLY A 72 -7.16 11.05 12.58
N PRO A 73 -7.11 10.12 11.61
CA PRO A 73 -7.85 8.86 11.68
C PRO A 73 -7.22 7.81 12.60
N HIS A 74 -6.01 8.07 13.12
CA HIS A 74 -5.22 7.08 13.84
C HIS A 74 -5.56 7.12 15.34
N PRO A 75 -6.11 6.02 15.91
CA PRO A 75 -6.69 6.02 17.26
C PRO A 75 -5.65 5.81 18.38
N VAL A 76 -4.40 5.56 18.04
CA VAL A 76 -3.30 5.28 18.98
C VAL A 76 -2.01 5.99 18.55
N GLY A 77 -0.94 5.83 19.33
CA GLY A 77 0.38 6.31 18.94
C GLY A 77 0.81 5.70 17.61
N SER A 78 1.38 6.51 16.72
CA SER A 78 1.70 6.08 15.37
C SER A 78 2.81 6.88 14.70
N TYR A 79 3.41 6.29 13.67
CA TYR A 79 4.11 7.05 12.63
C TYR A 79 3.86 6.41 11.26
N GLU A 80 3.94 7.24 10.23
CA GLU A 80 3.78 6.86 8.84
C GLU A 80 5.12 6.49 8.21
N ILE A 81 5.09 5.53 7.29
CA ILE A 81 6.13 5.26 6.29
C ILE A 81 5.49 5.33 4.90
N TRP A 82 5.98 6.23 4.06
CA TRP A 82 5.66 6.23 2.63
C TRP A 82 6.53 5.23 1.87
N ALA A 83 5.95 4.51 0.91
CA ALA A 83 6.70 3.68 -0.02
C ALA A 83 6.11 3.75 -1.44
N PRO A 84 6.95 3.80 -2.48
CA PRO A 84 6.50 3.70 -3.86
C PRO A 84 6.21 2.23 -4.23
N SER A 85 5.37 2.02 -5.25
CA SER A 85 4.99 0.69 -5.75
C SER A 85 6.19 -0.19 -6.10
N GLU A 86 7.26 0.43 -6.57
CA GLU A 86 8.51 -0.19 -7.03
C GLU A 86 9.22 -0.97 -5.92
N THR A 87 9.06 -0.57 -4.66
CA THR A 87 9.65 -1.25 -3.51
C THR A 87 8.61 -1.68 -2.48
N PHE A 88 7.31 -1.58 -2.79
CA PHE A 88 6.22 -1.94 -1.89
C PHE A 88 6.36 -3.37 -1.36
N SER A 89 6.59 -4.36 -2.24
CA SER A 89 6.70 -5.77 -1.85
C SER A 89 7.87 -6.02 -0.90
N SER A 90 8.99 -5.32 -1.10
CA SER A 90 10.18 -5.43 -0.24
C SER A 90 9.94 -4.83 1.14
N VAL A 91 9.30 -3.66 1.20
CA VAL A 91 8.91 -3.00 2.46
C VAL A 91 7.88 -3.84 3.21
N PHE A 92 6.82 -4.27 2.51
CA PHE A 92 5.77 -5.11 3.07
C PHE A 92 6.33 -6.42 3.64
N SER A 93 7.18 -7.11 2.87
CA SER A 93 7.84 -8.35 3.31
C SER A 93 8.67 -8.14 4.58
N TYR A 94 9.50 -7.09 4.62
CA TYR A 94 10.31 -6.78 5.80
C TYR A 94 9.44 -6.51 7.03
N LEU A 95 8.39 -5.71 6.88
CA LEU A 95 7.47 -5.38 7.99
C LEU A 95 6.68 -6.60 8.47
N CYS A 96 6.24 -7.48 7.56
CA CYS A 96 5.62 -8.76 7.91
C CYS A 96 6.50 -9.62 8.81
N LEU A 97 7.80 -9.69 8.52
CA LEU A 97 8.76 -10.53 9.24
C LEU A 97 9.27 -9.89 10.54
N HIS A 98 9.36 -8.56 10.59
CA HIS A 98 10.17 -7.88 11.61
C HIS A 98 9.41 -6.86 12.47
N ARG A 99 8.09 -6.70 12.32
CA ARG A 99 7.30 -5.76 13.16
C ARG A 99 7.17 -6.17 14.64
N GLY A 100 7.52 -7.40 14.99
CA GLY A 100 7.22 -7.95 16.31
C GLY A 100 5.72 -7.97 16.57
N ASN A 101 5.29 -7.37 17.68
CA ASN A 101 3.88 -7.34 18.08
C ASN A 101 3.10 -6.10 17.58
N LEU A 102 3.75 -5.14 16.92
CA LEU A 102 3.14 -3.87 16.51
C LEU A 102 2.15 -4.06 15.35
N SER A 103 0.96 -3.48 15.42
CA SER A 103 0.04 -3.47 14.27
C SER A 103 0.46 -2.45 13.23
N ILE A 104 0.21 -2.76 11.95
CA ILE A 104 0.51 -1.86 10.84
C ILE A 104 -0.70 -1.72 9.93
N LEU A 105 -1.25 -0.50 9.83
CA LEU A 105 -2.22 -0.14 8.80
C LEU A 105 -1.48 0.07 7.48
N VAL A 106 -1.93 -0.57 6.40
CA VAL A 106 -1.39 -0.40 5.05
C VAL A 106 -2.51 0.12 4.17
N HIS A 107 -2.31 1.25 3.48
CA HIS A 107 -3.33 1.76 2.57
C HIS A 107 -2.72 2.45 1.34
N PRO A 108 -3.44 2.49 0.21
CA PRO A 108 -2.98 3.20 -0.98
C PRO A 108 -3.09 4.72 -0.82
N LEU A 109 -2.36 5.48 -1.64
CA LEU A 109 -2.49 6.94 -1.73
C LEU A 109 -3.20 7.31 -3.02
N THR A 110 -4.52 7.30 -3.02
CA THR A 110 -5.31 7.78 -4.16
C THR A 110 -5.95 9.12 -3.84
N ARG A 111 -6.81 9.59 -4.74
CA ARG A 111 -7.64 10.77 -4.49
C ARG A 111 -8.80 10.49 -3.55
N GLU A 112 -9.08 9.23 -3.21
CA GLU A 112 -10.21 8.84 -2.37
C GLU A 112 -9.73 8.41 -0.98
N GLU A 113 -9.03 9.33 -0.30
CA GLU A 113 -8.37 9.11 1.00
C GLU A 113 -9.23 8.36 2.00
N ARG A 114 -10.51 8.74 2.18
CA ARG A 114 -11.42 8.01 3.06
C ARG A 114 -11.61 6.55 2.64
N LYS A 115 -11.84 6.27 1.35
CA LYS A 115 -11.97 4.88 0.87
C LYS A 115 -10.68 4.10 1.01
N ASP A 116 -9.54 4.78 0.82
CA ASP A 116 -8.23 4.19 0.97
C ASP A 116 -8.02 3.69 2.41
N HIS A 117 -8.42 4.51 3.40
CA HIS A 117 -8.37 4.14 4.82
C HIS A 117 -9.49 3.18 5.26
N GLU A 118 -10.66 3.22 4.63
CA GLU A 118 -11.86 2.49 5.11
C GLU A 118 -11.96 1.08 4.52
N ILE A 119 -11.87 0.95 3.19
CA ILE A 119 -12.23 -0.28 2.48
C ILE A 119 -11.12 -0.82 1.58
N ARG A 120 -10.10 -0.03 1.23
CA ARG A 120 -8.93 -0.49 0.44
C ARG A 120 -7.70 -0.73 1.31
N ASN A 121 -7.82 -0.57 2.62
CA ASN A 121 -6.73 -0.84 3.54
C ASN A 121 -6.46 -2.35 3.67
N ALA A 122 -5.30 -2.66 4.23
CA ALA A 122 -4.94 -3.94 4.78
C ALA A 122 -4.28 -3.73 6.15
N TRP A 123 -4.15 -4.81 6.91
CA TRP A 123 -3.48 -4.81 8.20
C TRP A 123 -2.43 -5.90 8.29
N ILE A 124 -1.26 -5.56 8.81
CA ILE A 124 -0.28 -6.53 9.29
C ILE A 124 -0.43 -6.62 10.81
N GLY A 125 -1.01 -7.72 11.29
CA GLY A 125 -1.42 -7.88 12.68
C GLY A 125 -2.86 -7.43 12.95
N PRO A 126 -3.25 -7.29 14.23
CA PRO A 126 -4.61 -6.87 14.60
C PRO A 126 -4.98 -5.49 14.07
N SER A 127 -6.20 -5.34 13.55
CA SER A 127 -6.72 -4.07 13.07
C SER A 127 -7.19 -3.16 14.20
N TYR A 128 -7.14 -1.85 13.97
CA TYR A 128 -7.74 -0.84 14.85
C TYR A 128 -8.97 -0.20 14.21
N PRO A 129 -9.97 0.22 15.01
CA PRO A 129 -11.08 1.02 14.52
C PRO A 129 -10.62 2.47 14.26
N LEU A 130 -10.50 2.85 13.00
CA LEU A 130 -10.08 4.20 12.61
C LEU A 130 -11.21 5.23 12.79
N ASP A 131 -10.86 6.46 13.15
CA ASP A 131 -11.80 7.59 13.13
C ASP A 131 -11.82 8.25 11.74
N LEU A 132 -12.76 7.84 10.90
CA LEU A 132 -12.84 8.32 9.52
C LEU A 132 -13.50 9.71 9.39
N SER A 133 -13.92 10.33 10.50
CA SER A 133 -14.66 11.60 10.48
C SER A 133 -13.82 12.77 9.98
N THR A 134 -12.49 12.69 10.11
CA THR A 134 -11.56 13.74 9.70
C THR A 134 -11.08 13.62 8.24
N LEU A 135 -11.39 12.51 7.56
CA LEU A 135 -10.85 12.23 6.23
C LEU A 135 -11.71 12.83 5.12
N SER A 136 -11.04 13.36 4.10
CA SER A 136 -11.71 13.86 2.91
C SER A 136 -12.25 12.69 2.07
N VAL A 137 -13.46 12.84 1.53
CA VAL A 137 -14.05 11.80 0.66
C VAL A 137 -13.30 11.71 -0.66
N LYS A 138 -12.93 12.87 -1.22
CA LYS A 138 -12.18 12.94 -2.46
C LYS A 138 -11.35 14.24 -2.54
N SER A 139 -10.06 14.12 -2.81
CA SER A 139 -9.17 15.25 -3.06
C SER A 139 -9.20 15.68 -4.54
N LYS A 140 -8.85 16.95 -4.78
CA LYS A 140 -8.67 17.49 -6.13
C LYS A 140 -7.51 16.81 -6.84
N ASP A 141 -6.39 16.68 -6.15
CA ASP A 141 -5.12 16.18 -6.68
C ASP A 141 -4.69 14.91 -5.91
N ILE A 142 -3.85 14.08 -6.55
CA ILE A 142 -3.23 12.92 -5.88
C ILE A 142 -2.27 13.45 -4.80
N PRO A 143 -2.25 12.89 -3.59
CA PRO A 143 -1.39 13.35 -2.49
C PRO A 143 0.08 12.96 -2.72
N LEU A 144 0.76 13.71 -3.60
CA LEU A 144 2.14 13.46 -3.99
C LEU A 144 3.12 13.90 -2.89
N GLN A 145 3.80 12.95 -2.24
CA GLN A 145 4.62 13.26 -1.04
C GLN A 145 6.12 13.45 -1.34
N TYR A 146 6.71 12.65 -2.24
CA TYR A 146 8.16 12.67 -2.51
C TYR A 146 8.52 12.72 -4.01
N PRO A 147 8.08 13.76 -4.76
CA PRO A 147 8.33 13.86 -6.19
C PRO A 147 9.81 13.89 -6.59
N SER A 148 10.68 14.38 -5.72
CA SER A 148 12.13 14.46 -5.98
C SER A 148 12.79 13.10 -6.16
N LEU A 149 12.18 12.03 -5.67
CA LEU A 149 12.67 10.66 -5.83
C LEU A 149 12.38 10.08 -7.22
N LYS A 150 11.46 10.67 -8.00
CA LYS A 150 11.02 10.19 -9.33
C LYS A 150 10.53 8.73 -9.32
N LEU A 151 9.85 8.36 -8.24
CA LEU A 151 9.22 7.05 -8.03
C LEU A 151 7.71 7.23 -7.83
N GLY A 152 6.97 6.12 -7.80
CA GLY A 152 5.53 6.14 -7.57
C GLY A 152 4.81 6.94 -8.66
N TYR A 153 3.98 7.92 -8.27
CA TYR A 153 3.25 8.73 -9.26
C TYR A 153 4.16 9.66 -10.08
N SER A 154 5.43 9.81 -9.68
CA SER A 154 6.44 10.57 -10.43
C SER A 154 7.35 9.70 -11.31
N ALA A 155 7.09 8.38 -11.38
CA ALA A 155 7.89 7.45 -12.17
C ALA A 155 7.56 7.51 -13.67
N ALA A 156 8.55 7.21 -14.51
CA ALA A 156 8.31 6.93 -15.92
C ALA A 156 7.65 5.55 -16.09
N PRO A 157 6.74 5.36 -17.07
CA PRO A 157 6.16 4.06 -17.37
C PRO A 157 7.25 3.03 -17.71
N GLN A 158 7.27 1.91 -16.97
CA GLN A 158 8.29 0.87 -17.13
C GLN A 158 7.97 -0.15 -18.24
N LEU A 159 6.68 -0.41 -18.51
CA LEU A 159 6.23 -1.39 -19.49
C LEU A 159 5.20 -0.79 -20.44
N SER A 160 5.40 -0.97 -21.75
CA SER A 160 4.39 -0.64 -22.76
C SER A 160 3.24 -1.65 -22.76
N LEU A 161 2.09 -1.27 -23.31
CA LEU A 161 0.93 -2.16 -23.45
C LEU A 161 1.29 -3.41 -24.28
N GLU A 162 2.09 -3.24 -25.33
CA GLU A 162 2.55 -4.35 -26.17
C GLU A 162 3.43 -5.34 -25.38
N MET A 163 4.35 -4.83 -24.55
CA MET A 163 5.18 -5.68 -23.69
C MET A 163 4.33 -6.45 -22.68
N ARG A 164 3.32 -5.80 -22.08
CA ARG A 164 2.39 -6.45 -21.15
C ARG A 164 1.60 -7.57 -21.83
N LEU A 165 1.10 -7.35 -23.05
CA LEU A 165 0.41 -8.38 -23.84
C LEU A 165 1.31 -9.57 -24.15
N LYS A 166 2.57 -9.33 -24.53
CA LYS A 166 3.56 -10.38 -24.80
C LYS A 166 3.87 -11.20 -23.54
N LEU A 167 4.06 -10.53 -22.39
CA LEU A 167 4.27 -11.20 -21.11
C LEU A 167 3.07 -12.08 -20.73
N GLY A 168 1.85 -11.55 -20.85
CA GLY A 168 0.64 -12.32 -20.57
C GLY A 168 0.50 -13.55 -21.48
N ALA A 169 0.74 -13.41 -22.79
CA ALA A 169 0.70 -14.55 -23.72
C ALA A 169 1.74 -15.62 -23.39
N ASN A 170 2.94 -15.21 -22.94
CA ASN A 170 3.98 -16.14 -22.52
C ASN A 170 3.58 -16.90 -21.24
N VAL A 171 2.99 -16.22 -20.25
CA VAL A 171 2.47 -16.86 -19.03
C VAL A 171 1.42 -17.91 -19.39
N GLU A 172 0.42 -17.57 -20.22
CA GLU A 172 -0.60 -18.53 -20.65
C GLU A 172 -0.02 -19.72 -21.42
N SER A 173 1.02 -19.50 -22.24
CA SER A 173 1.71 -20.59 -22.94
C SER A 173 2.40 -21.56 -21.98
N ILE A 174 3.00 -21.05 -20.90
CA ILE A 174 3.67 -21.87 -19.88
C ILE A 174 2.62 -22.66 -19.08
N LEU A 175 1.52 -22.01 -18.70
CA LEU A 175 0.47 -22.60 -17.88
C LEU A 175 -0.49 -23.53 -18.66
N ALA A 176 -0.40 -23.57 -20.00
CA ALA A 176 -1.33 -24.33 -20.84
C ALA A 176 -1.43 -25.83 -20.50
N SER A 177 -0.34 -26.43 -20.04
CA SER A 177 -0.27 -27.84 -19.63
C SER A 177 -0.31 -28.06 -18.12
N ASP A 178 -0.33 -26.99 -17.32
CA ASP A 178 -0.41 -27.08 -15.87
C ASP A 178 -1.85 -27.47 -15.47
N LYS A 179 -1.98 -28.56 -14.71
CA LYS A 179 -3.28 -29.09 -14.29
C LYS A 179 -3.84 -28.41 -13.05
N GLU A 180 -2.99 -27.73 -12.28
CA GLU A 180 -3.37 -27.00 -11.08
C GLU A 180 -3.70 -25.53 -11.39
N ALA A 181 -3.15 -24.98 -12.47
CA ALA A 181 -3.48 -23.65 -12.94
C ALA A 181 -4.87 -23.58 -13.60
N ALA A 182 -5.71 -22.66 -13.11
CA ALA A 182 -6.97 -22.35 -13.77
C ALA A 182 -6.72 -21.74 -15.16
N LYS A 183 -7.45 -22.22 -16.18
CA LYS A 183 -7.33 -21.70 -17.55
C LYS A 183 -7.99 -20.33 -17.67
N ALA A 184 -7.32 -19.40 -18.35
CA ALA A 184 -7.91 -18.11 -18.68
C ALA A 184 -9.17 -18.29 -19.56
N PRO A 185 -10.24 -17.51 -19.32
CA PRO A 185 -11.38 -17.45 -20.24
C PRO A 185 -10.95 -16.98 -21.64
N PRO A 186 -11.71 -17.32 -22.70
CA PRO A 186 -11.49 -16.76 -24.03
C PRO A 186 -11.51 -15.22 -24.01
N ARG A 187 -10.67 -14.59 -24.84
CA ARG A 187 -10.78 -13.14 -25.07
C ARG A 187 -12.14 -12.82 -25.69
N ALA A 188 -12.79 -11.77 -25.18
CA ALA A 188 -14.03 -11.23 -25.74
C ALA A 188 -13.81 -10.61 -27.12
#